data_AF-X1QRP9-F1
#
_entry.id   AF-X1QRP9-F1
#
_cell.length_a   1.000
_cell.length_b   1.000
_cell.length_c   1.000
_cell.angle_alpha   90.00
_cell.angle_beta   90.00
_cell.angle_gamma   90.00
#
_symmetry.space_group_name_H-M   'P 1'
#
loop_
_entity.id
_entity.type
_entity.pdbx_description
1 polymer ?
#
loop_
_entity_poly.entity_id
_entity_poly.type
_entity_poly.pdbx_seq_one_letter_code
_entity_poly.pdbx_strand_id
1 'polypeptide(L)'
;HINRPYDRPVKGGYNEPEHPLHGVQRLFKLSGEIQKAVPDLPVVGSGYSWLRQFGGAAVAANVENGQHALAGFGRQAFAYPNFARDLLEKGIMEPRKCCITCSRCSQLMIYGTKTGCVIHDSEIYAPIFKKATKILAEK
;
A
#
# COMPACT_ATOMS: atom_id res chain seq x y z
N HIS A 1 0.25 11.14 6.53
CA HIS A 1 1.12 11.84 5.60
C HIS A 1 2.44 11.09 5.52
N ILE A 2 3.29 11.12 6.56
CA ILE A 2 4.64 10.50 6.54
C ILE A 2 4.73 9.05 6.03
N ASN A 3 3.88 8.14 6.53
CA ASN A 3 4.08 6.70 6.35
C ASN A 3 3.13 6.02 5.35
N ARG A 4 2.28 6.79 4.66
CA ARG A 4 1.18 6.20 3.88
C ARG A 4 0.79 7.07 2.68
N PRO A 5 1.53 7.04 1.56
CA PRO A 5 1.15 7.72 0.33
C PRO A 5 -0.17 7.19 -0.24
N TYR A 6 -1.10 8.06 -0.65
CA TYR A 6 -2.40 7.70 -1.24
C TYR A 6 -2.85 8.69 -2.32
N ASP A 7 -3.69 8.22 -3.25
CA ASP A 7 -4.34 9.05 -4.28
C ASP A 7 -5.65 9.65 -3.76
N ARG A 8 -6.33 8.96 -2.83
CA ARG A 8 -7.55 9.45 -2.20
C ARG A 8 -7.51 9.22 -0.69
N PRO A 9 -7.80 10.23 0.13
CA PRO A 9 -7.85 10.06 1.57
C PRO A 9 -9.06 9.23 1.99
N VAL A 10 -9.07 8.80 3.26
CA VAL A 10 -10.30 8.35 3.92
C VAL A 10 -11.28 9.52 4.01
N LYS A 11 -12.59 9.24 4.10
CA LYS A 11 -13.62 10.25 4.35
C LYS A 11 -13.33 10.95 5.68
N GLY A 12 -13.38 12.27 5.69
CA GLY A 12 -12.99 13.10 6.85
C GLY A 12 -11.49 13.15 7.11
N GLY A 13 -10.67 12.51 6.28
CA GLY A 13 -9.22 12.66 6.29
C GLY A 13 -8.78 13.96 5.63
N TYR A 14 -7.47 14.20 5.63
CA TYR A 14 -6.85 15.37 5.03
C TYR A 14 -6.22 15.05 3.67
N ASN A 15 -6.06 16.07 2.83
CA ASN A 15 -5.28 15.97 1.61
C ASN A 15 -3.79 15.89 1.95
N GLU A 16 -3.06 15.05 1.23
CA GLU A 16 -1.62 14.92 1.44
C GLU A 16 -0.95 16.31 1.29
N PRO A 17 -0.13 16.75 2.25
CA PRO A 17 0.50 18.08 2.21
C PRO A 17 1.59 18.19 1.14
N GLU A 18 1.97 17.07 0.52
CA GLU A 18 2.97 16.97 -0.53
C GLU A 18 2.53 15.98 -1.60
N HIS A 19 3.19 16.02 -2.76
CA HIS A 19 2.96 15.00 -3.78
C HIS A 19 3.32 13.60 -3.22
N PRO A 20 2.47 12.56 -3.35
CA PRO A 20 2.69 11.26 -2.71
C PRO A 20 4.02 10.58 -3.05
N LEU A 21 4.60 10.88 -4.21
CA LEU A 21 5.94 10.41 -4.60
C LEU A 21 7.05 10.87 -3.62
N HIS A 22 6.94 12.06 -3.03
CA HIS A 22 7.86 12.50 -1.98
C HIS A 22 7.76 11.60 -0.75
N GLY A 23 6.54 11.18 -0.37
CA GLY A 23 6.33 10.20 0.69
C GLY A 23 6.94 8.84 0.36
N VAL A 24 6.83 8.36 -0.88
CA VAL A 24 7.49 7.12 -1.32
C VAL A 24 9.01 7.23 -1.23
N GLN A 25 9.59 8.29 -1.78
CA GLN A 25 11.04 8.54 -1.69
C GLN A 25 11.52 8.58 -0.24
N ARG A 26 10.77 9.26 0.63
CA ARG A 26 11.06 9.37 2.06
C ARG A 26 11.09 8.00 2.72
N LEU A 27 10.13 7.13 2.41
CA LEU A 27 10.09 5.79 2.97
C LEU A 27 11.29 4.95 2.54
N PHE A 28 11.69 5.01 1.27
CA PHE A 28 12.88 4.31 0.79
C PHE A 28 14.15 4.80 1.48
N LYS A 29 14.32 6.12 1.56
CA LYS A 29 15.45 6.76 2.24
C LYS A 29 15.54 6.32 3.70
N LEU A 30 14.44 6.44 4.45
CA LEU A 30 14.42 6.09 5.86
C LEU A 30 14.71 4.60 6.10
N SER A 31 14.15 3.70 5.28
CA SER A 31 14.52 2.28 5.38
C SER A 31 16.01 2.04 5.11
N GLY A 32 16.59 2.75 4.14
CA GLY A 32 18.02 2.73 3.83
C GLY A 32 18.90 3.19 4.99
N GLU A 33 18.53 4.30 5.62
CA GLU A 33 19.24 4.83 6.79
C GLU A 33 19.17 3.85 7.96
N ILE A 34 18.01 3.24 8.22
CA ILE A 34 17.86 2.24 9.28
C ILE A 34 18.69 0.99 8.96
N GLN A 35 18.61 0.45 7.74
CA GLN A 35 19.35 -0.77 7.37
C GLN A 35 20.87 -0.58 7.50
N LYS A 36 21.38 0.61 7.15
CA LYS A 36 22.80 0.97 7.33
C LYS A 36 23.19 1.10 8.80
N ALA A 37 22.29 1.62 9.64
CA ALA A 37 22.55 1.80 11.06
C ALA A 37 22.55 0.47 11.84
N VAL A 38 21.77 -0.52 11.39
CA VAL A 38 21.66 -1.85 11.99
C VAL A 38 21.82 -2.96 10.94
N PRO A 39 23.04 -3.17 10.40
CA PRO A 39 23.26 -4.04 9.23
C PRO A 39 22.86 -5.50 9.45
N ASP A 40 22.96 -6.01 10.68
CA ASP A 40 22.65 -7.41 11.00
C ASP A 40 21.14 -7.66 11.22
N LEU A 41 20.33 -6.60 11.29
CA LEU A 41 18.88 -6.71 11.45
C LEU A 41 18.18 -6.49 10.10
N PRO A 42 17.44 -7.48 9.58
CA PRO A 42 16.67 -7.30 8.35
C PRO A 42 15.60 -6.21 8.50
N VAL A 43 15.70 -5.16 7.68
CA VAL A 43 14.70 -4.10 7.61
C VAL A 43 13.68 -4.41 6.50
N VAL A 44 12.42 -4.07 6.73
CA VAL A 44 11.35 -4.16 5.73
C VAL A 44 11.05 -2.76 5.18
N GLY A 45 11.39 -2.52 3.91
CA GLY A 45 11.01 -1.33 3.17
C GLY A 45 9.50 -1.27 2.91
N SER A 46 8.94 -0.07 2.73
CA SER A 46 7.51 0.11 2.46
C SER A 46 7.25 1.25 1.46
N GLY A 47 5.98 1.48 1.09
CA GLY A 47 5.58 2.54 0.17
C GLY A 47 5.34 2.09 -1.28
N TYR A 48 5.75 0.88 -1.66
CA TYR A 48 5.67 0.36 -3.03
C TYR A 48 4.25 0.28 -3.60
N SER A 49 3.24 0.07 -2.75
CA SER A 49 1.85 -0.07 -3.21
C SER A 49 1.29 1.20 -3.85
N TRP A 50 1.96 2.36 -3.73
CA TRP A 50 1.55 3.56 -4.46
C TRP A 50 2.06 3.57 -5.90
N LEU A 51 3.18 2.91 -6.17
CA LEU A 51 3.80 2.80 -7.50
C LEU A 51 3.11 1.77 -8.42
N ARG A 52 2.09 1.05 -7.91
CA ARG A 52 1.29 0.08 -8.67
C ARG A 52 2.17 -0.96 -9.38
N GLN A 53 2.08 -1.07 -10.71
CA GLN A 53 2.85 -2.03 -11.51
C GLN A 53 4.36 -1.82 -11.43
N PHE A 54 4.81 -0.61 -11.12
CA PHE A 54 6.23 -0.27 -10.98
C PHE A 54 6.77 -0.60 -9.58
N GLY A 55 5.90 -0.99 -8.64
CA GLY A 55 6.30 -1.32 -7.27
C GLY A 55 7.33 -2.44 -7.22
N GLY A 56 7.20 -3.48 -8.05
CA GLY A 56 8.15 -4.59 -8.10
C GLY A 56 9.55 -4.18 -8.59
N ALA A 57 9.63 -3.36 -9.64
CA ALA A 57 10.91 -2.86 -10.14
C ALA A 57 11.59 -1.95 -9.09
N ALA A 58 10.81 -1.10 -8.41
CA ALA A 58 11.33 -0.29 -7.32
C ALA A 58 11.82 -1.14 -6.13
N VAL A 59 11.15 -2.26 -5.82
CA VAL A 59 11.64 -3.21 -4.82
C VAL A 59 12.98 -3.80 -5.23
N ALA A 60 13.09 -4.33 -6.45
CA ALA A 60 14.31 -4.94 -6.95
C ALA A 60 15.49 -3.98 -6.80
N ALA A 61 15.33 -2.73 -7.27
CA ALA A 61 16.36 -1.71 -7.17
C ALA A 61 16.76 -1.39 -5.71
N ASN A 62 15.81 -1.26 -4.78
CA ASN A 62 16.16 -0.93 -3.40
C ASN A 62 16.82 -2.10 -2.65
N VAL A 63 16.37 -3.34 -2.89
CA VAL A 63 16.96 -4.54 -2.28
C VAL A 63 18.38 -4.77 -2.82
N GLU A 64 18.57 -4.69 -4.14
CA GLU A 64 19.88 -4.83 -4.78
C GLU A 64 20.89 -3.79 -4.28
N ASN A 65 20.44 -2.56 -4.03
CA ASN A 65 21.27 -1.47 -3.50
C ASN A 65 21.39 -1.48 -1.96
N GLY A 66 21.00 -2.57 -1.28
CA GLY A 66 21.14 -2.73 0.16
C GLY A 66 20.36 -1.71 0.99
N GLN A 67 19.30 -1.09 0.44
CA GLN A 67 18.50 -0.12 1.19
C GLN A 67 17.64 -0.80 2.26
N HIS A 68 17.28 -2.06 2.08
CA HIS A 68 16.61 -2.88 3.09
C HIS A 68 16.63 -4.34 2.62
N ALA A 69 16.59 -5.27 3.57
CA ALA A 69 16.63 -6.70 3.26
C ALA A 69 15.33 -7.22 2.63
N LEU A 70 14.18 -6.66 2.98
CA LEU A 70 12.86 -7.14 2.58
C LEU A 70 11.95 -6.00 2.13
N ALA A 71 10.93 -6.30 1.32
CA ALA A 71 9.94 -5.32 0.89
C ALA A 71 8.52 -5.69 1.31
N GLY A 72 7.84 -4.75 1.95
CA GLY A 72 6.49 -4.90 2.47
C GLY A 72 5.42 -4.32 1.54
N PHE A 73 4.36 -5.11 1.31
CA PHE A 73 3.18 -4.71 0.55
C PHE A 73 1.92 -4.95 1.38
N GLY A 74 1.40 -3.89 2.02
CA GLY A 74 0.19 -4.00 2.84
C GLY A 74 -1.09 -4.04 2.00
N ARG A 75 -1.60 -2.85 1.63
CA ARG A 75 -2.87 -2.71 0.86
C ARG A 75 -2.84 -3.36 -0.53
N GLN A 76 -1.65 -3.60 -1.09
CA GLN A 76 -1.50 -4.38 -2.31
C GLN A 76 -1.86 -5.86 -2.11
N ALA A 77 -1.62 -6.44 -0.93
CA ALA A 77 -1.98 -7.82 -0.65
C ALA A 77 -3.50 -8.04 -0.69
N PHE A 78 -4.31 -7.05 -0.31
CA PHE A 78 -5.76 -7.10 -0.53
C PHE A 78 -6.13 -6.98 -2.00
N ALA A 79 -5.49 -6.05 -2.72
CA ALA A 79 -5.85 -5.76 -4.11
C ALA A 79 -5.46 -6.87 -5.07
N TYR A 80 -4.30 -7.49 -4.84
CA TYR A 80 -3.65 -8.40 -5.77
C TYR A 80 -2.90 -9.48 -4.98
N PRO A 81 -3.57 -10.43 -4.31
CA PRO A 81 -2.92 -11.39 -3.40
C PRO A 81 -1.75 -12.17 -4.01
N ASN A 82 -1.82 -12.45 -5.32
CA ASN A 82 -0.80 -13.21 -6.06
C ASN A 82 0.32 -12.35 -6.66
N PHE A 83 0.41 -11.05 -6.34
CA PHE A 83 1.37 -10.14 -6.99
C PHE A 83 2.83 -10.60 -6.85
N ALA A 84 3.19 -11.18 -5.70
CA ALA A 84 4.56 -11.65 -5.44
C ALA A 84 4.91 -12.85 -6.34
N ARG A 85 3.96 -13.77 -6.54
CA ARG A 85 4.13 -14.89 -7.48
C ARG A 85 4.28 -14.38 -8.91
N ASP A 86 3.39 -13.47 -9.34
CA ASP A 86 3.46 -12.91 -10.69
C ASP A 86 4.77 -12.13 -10.93
N LEU A 87 5.31 -11.46 -9.91
CA LEU A 87 6.66 -10.86 -9.99
C LEU A 87 7.76 -11.89 -10.21
N LEU A 88 7.72 -13.02 -9.51
CA LEU A 88 8.73 -14.08 -9.63
C LEU A 88 8.62 -14.82 -10.97
N GLU A 89 7.41 -15.11 -11.42
CA GLU A 89 7.16 -15.91 -12.63
C GLU A 89 7.21 -15.09 -13.92
N LYS A 90 6.82 -13.80 -13.87
CA LYS A 90 6.64 -12.95 -15.06
C LYS A 90 7.53 -11.70 -15.07
N GLY A 91 8.19 -11.39 -13.96
CA GLY A 91 8.99 -10.18 -13.81
C GLY A 91 8.18 -8.88 -13.70
N ILE A 92 6.85 -8.94 -13.75
CA ILE A 92 5.99 -7.76 -13.78
C ILE A 92 4.67 -7.99 -13.03
N MET A 93 4.16 -6.92 -12.41
CA MET A 93 2.82 -6.90 -11.83
C MET A 93 1.80 -6.45 -12.87
N GLU A 94 0.67 -7.16 -12.98
CA GLU A 94 -0.45 -6.75 -13.82
C GLU A 94 -1.06 -5.42 -13.36
N PRO A 95 -1.01 -4.34 -14.18
CA PRO A 95 -1.53 -3.02 -13.80
C PRO A 95 -3.00 -3.04 -13.37
N ARG A 96 -3.84 -3.85 -14.02
CA ARG A 96 -5.29 -3.89 -13.72
C ARG A 96 -5.63 -4.49 -12.37
N LYS A 97 -4.73 -5.30 -11.80
CA LYS A 97 -4.93 -5.90 -10.47
C LYS A 97 -4.36 -5.03 -9.35
N CYS A 98 -3.53 -4.03 -9.67
CA CYS A 98 -2.81 -3.27 -8.66
C CYS A 98 -3.70 -2.43 -7.75
N CYS A 99 -3.23 -2.20 -6.52
CA CYS A 99 -3.88 -1.30 -5.58
C CYS A 99 -3.92 0.12 -6.15
N ILE A 100 -5.11 0.69 -6.28
CA ILE A 100 -5.29 2.09 -6.73
C ILE A 100 -5.27 3.10 -5.58
N THR A 101 -4.79 2.68 -4.41
CA THR A 101 -4.48 3.56 -3.28
C THR A 101 -5.66 4.39 -2.72
N CYS A 102 -6.89 3.98 -3.03
CA CYS A 102 -8.13 4.73 -2.75
C CYS A 102 -8.55 4.81 -1.27
N SER A 103 -7.72 4.32 -0.35
CA SER A 103 -7.95 4.30 1.11
C SER A 103 -9.20 3.58 1.63
N ARG A 104 -10.02 2.95 0.79
CA ARG A 104 -11.25 2.27 1.24
C ARG A 104 -11.01 1.10 2.20
N CYS A 105 -9.89 0.37 2.07
CA CYS A 105 -9.51 -0.65 3.04
C CYS A 105 -9.28 -0.04 4.43
N SER A 106 -8.54 1.08 4.51
CA SER A 106 -8.35 1.80 5.78
C SER A 106 -9.64 2.43 6.30
N GLN A 107 -10.53 2.86 5.42
CA GLN A 107 -11.84 3.35 5.83
C GLN A 107 -12.68 2.25 6.51
N LEU A 108 -12.66 1.02 6.00
CA LEU A 108 -13.31 -0.13 6.67
C LEU A 108 -12.71 -0.38 8.06
N MET A 109 -11.39 -0.25 8.21
CA MET A 109 -10.73 -0.35 9.52
C MET A 109 -11.22 0.74 10.48
N ILE A 110 -11.30 2.00 10.03
CA ILE A 110 -11.82 3.12 10.83
C ILE A 110 -13.27 2.87 11.25
N TYR A 111 -14.08 2.28 10.37
CA TYR A 111 -15.45 1.89 10.69
C TYR A 111 -15.54 0.68 11.63
N GLY A 112 -14.43 0.07 12.02
CA GLY A 112 -14.40 -1.09 12.92
C GLY A 112 -15.04 -2.34 12.32
N THR A 113 -14.96 -2.52 10.99
CA THR A 113 -15.59 -3.63 10.27
C THR A 113 -14.59 -4.49 9.51
N LYS A 114 -15.10 -5.54 8.84
CA LYS A 114 -14.31 -6.46 8.01
C LYS A 114 -13.57 -5.67 6.92
N THR A 115 -12.26 -5.87 6.84
CA THR A 115 -11.37 -5.12 5.94
C THR A 115 -10.91 -5.98 4.76
N GLY A 116 -10.90 -5.38 3.57
CA GLY A 116 -10.37 -5.97 2.33
C GLY A 116 -10.41 -4.97 1.17
N CYS A 117 -10.31 -5.44 -0.07
CA CYS A 117 -10.27 -4.56 -1.23
C CYS A 117 -11.68 -4.26 -1.79
N VAL A 118 -12.21 -3.07 -1.51
CA VAL A 118 -13.53 -2.65 -2.04
C VAL A 118 -13.57 -2.58 -3.58
N ILE A 119 -12.42 -2.45 -4.24
CA ILE A 119 -12.33 -2.29 -5.69
C ILE A 119 -12.21 -3.64 -6.40
N HIS A 120 -11.26 -4.47 -5.98
CA HIS A 120 -10.94 -5.73 -6.66
C HIS A 120 -11.76 -6.91 -6.14
N ASP A 121 -12.29 -6.83 -4.92
CA ASP A 121 -13.20 -7.82 -4.33
C ASP A 121 -14.60 -7.20 -4.10
N SER A 122 -15.09 -6.48 -5.11
CA SER A 122 -16.25 -5.60 -4.97
C SER A 122 -17.54 -6.34 -4.59
N GLU A 123 -17.73 -7.57 -5.04
CA GLU A 123 -18.89 -8.42 -4.71
C GLU A 123 -19.04 -8.62 -3.20
N ILE A 124 -17.91 -8.73 -2.48
CA ILE A 124 -17.89 -8.94 -1.03
C ILE A 124 -17.82 -7.61 -0.29
N TYR A 125 -16.86 -6.75 -0.65
CA TYR A 125 -16.52 -5.59 0.18
C TYR A 125 -17.29 -4.32 -0.19
N ALA A 126 -17.85 -4.18 -1.38
CA ALA A 126 -18.66 -3.01 -1.72
C ALA A 126 -19.98 -2.96 -0.93
N PRO A 127 -20.73 -4.05 -0.74
CA PRO A 127 -21.90 -4.07 0.14
C PRO A 127 -21.54 -3.72 1.60
N ILE A 128 -20.45 -4.30 2.13
CA ILE A 128 -19.97 -4.03 3.49
C ILE A 128 -19.63 -2.54 3.65
N PHE A 129 -18.89 -1.98 2.70
CA PHE A 129 -18.50 -0.56 2.70
C PHE A 129 -19.71 0.37 2.66
N LYS A 130 -20.71 0.08 1.80
CA LYS A 130 -21.95 0.85 1.71
C LYS A 130 -22.73 0.81 3.02
N LYS A 131 -22.90 -0.38 3.62
CA LYS A 131 -23.59 -0.54 4.90
C LYS A 131 -22.90 0.23 6.02
N ALA A 132 -21.58 0.07 6.15
CA ALA A 132 -20.80 0.76 7.18
C ALA A 132 -20.85 2.29 7.03
N THR A 133 -20.83 2.79 5.79
CA THR A 133 -20.92 4.24 5.53
C THR A 133 -22.28 4.82 5.94
N LYS A 134 -23.38 4.07 5.78
CA LYS A 134 -24.73 4.52 6.17
C LYS A 134 -24.91 4.60 7.68
N ILE A 135 -24.54 3.53 8.39
CA ILE A 135 -24.67 3.44 9.86
C ILE A 135 -23.97 4.62 10.57
N LEU A 136 -22.84 5.08 10.03
CA LEU A 136 -22.09 6.20 10.59
C LEU A 136 -22.54 7.58 10.09
N ALA A 137 -23.34 7.65 9.02
CA ALA A 137 -23.97 8.91 8.60
C ALA A 137 -25.27 9.20 9.37
N GLU A 138 -25.85 8.17 10.00
CA GLU A 138 -27.06 8.23 10.83
C GLU A 138 -26.75 8.45 12.32
N LYS A 139 -25.46 8.46 12.69
CA LYS A 139 -24.97 8.82 14.02
C LYS A 139 -24.40 10.24 14.00
#